data_AF-A0A1L7I6A7-F1
#
_entry.id   AF-A0A1L7I6A7-F1
#
_cell.length_a   1.000
_cell.length_b   1.000
_cell.length_c   1.000
_cell.angle_alpha   90.00
_cell.angle_beta   90.00
_cell.angle_gamma   90.00
#
_symmetry.space_group_name_H-M   'P 1'
#
loop_
_entity.id
_entity.type
_entity.pdbx_description
1 polymer ?
#
loop_
_entity_poly.entity_id
_entity_poly.type
_entity_poly.pdbx_seq_one_letter_code
_entity_poly.pdbx_strand_id
1 'polypeptide(L)'
;METPVTRWSKAELQVYILLLCANADADLQEQELNVIRSKVDADCFGRIYEEFLKDSEEVSFSKLERNIALHEYSWRELNQLKLDMKAVFASDRKYMMLEQNMERILNNMLY
;
A
#
# COMPACT_ATOMS: atom_id res chain seq x y z
N MET A 1 0.35 23.19 9.13
CA MET A 1 0.71 22.18 10.16
C MET A 1 1.59 21.17 9.46
N GLU A 2 2.86 21.07 9.85
CA GLU A 2 3.79 20.11 9.26
C GLU A 2 3.44 18.73 9.81
N THR A 3 2.90 17.85 8.97
CA THR A 3 2.71 16.45 9.33
C THR A 3 4.09 15.85 9.60
N PRO A 4 4.30 15.14 10.72
CA PRO A 4 5.58 14.51 11.00
C PRO A 4 5.92 13.62 9.81
N VAL A 5 7.16 13.73 9.33
CA VAL A 5 7.65 12.90 8.21
C VAL A 5 7.73 11.47 8.72
N THR A 6 6.66 10.68 8.53
CA THR A 6 6.69 9.25 8.83
C THR A 6 7.65 8.61 7.84
N ARG A 7 8.84 8.25 8.33
CA ARG A 7 9.82 7.47 7.56
C ARG A 7 9.48 6.00 7.74
N TRP A 8 8.68 5.48 6.83
CA TRP A 8 8.42 4.04 6.81
C TRP A 8 9.65 3.29 6.32
N SER A 9 9.92 2.14 6.90
CA SER A 9 10.79 1.15 6.29
C SER A 9 10.17 0.61 5.00
N LYS A 10 10.97 -0.02 4.12
CA LYS A 10 10.45 -0.61 2.88
C LYS A 10 9.33 -1.63 3.13
N ALA A 11 9.41 -2.37 4.24
CA ALA A 11 8.37 -3.30 4.66
C ALA A 11 7.07 -2.58 5.08
N GLU A 12 7.18 -1.54 5.90
CA GLU A 12 6.03 -0.72 6.32
C GLU A 12 5.36 -0.02 5.15
N LEU A 13 6.15 0.55 4.23
CA LEU A 13 5.67 1.16 3.00
C LEU A 13 4.95 0.14 2.11
N GLN A 14 5.49 -1.08 2.00
CA GLN A 14 4.83 -2.16 1.28
C GLN A 14 3.47 -2.52 1.91
N VAL A 15 3.38 -2.64 3.24
CA VAL A 15 2.09 -2.86 3.93
C VAL A 15 1.10 -1.75 3.63
N TYR A 16 1.55 -0.50 3.72
CA TYR A 16 0.72 0.69 3.51
C TYR A 16 0.11 0.69 2.10
N ILE A 17 0.93 0.37 1.11
CA ILE A 17 0.50 0.26 -0.28
C ILE A 17 -0.54 -0.86 -0.45
N LEU A 18 -0.32 -2.03 0.15
CA LEU A 18 -1.27 -3.14 0.07
C LEU A 18 -2.62 -2.78 0.71
N LEU A 19 -2.62 -2.04 1.82
CA LEU A 19 -3.84 -1.53 2.46
C LEU A 19 -4.57 -0.50 1.59
N LEU A 20 -3.84 0.44 1.00
CA LEU A 20 -4.42 1.43 0.08
C LEU A 20 -5.07 0.74 -1.12
N CYS A 21 -4.43 -0.30 -1.65
CA CYS A 21 -5.00 -1.12 -2.71
C CYS A 21 -6.23 -1.92 -2.25
N ALA A 22 -6.22 -2.49 -1.03
CA ALA A 22 -7.35 -3.21 -0.45
C ALA A 22 -8.54 -2.28 -0.20
N ASN A 23 -8.27 -1.01 0.10
CA ASN A 23 -9.30 0.01 0.29
C ASN A 23 -9.71 0.71 -1.00
N ALA A 24 -9.25 0.26 -2.17
CA ALA A 24 -9.41 1.00 -3.43
C ALA A 24 -10.87 1.12 -3.90
N ASP A 25 -11.74 0.20 -3.49
CA ASP A 25 -13.19 0.27 -3.72
C ASP A 25 -13.94 0.83 -2.49
N ALA A 26 -13.21 1.42 -1.54
CA ALA A 26 -13.68 1.85 -0.23
C ALA A 26 -14.33 0.74 0.62
N ASP A 27 -14.05 -0.53 0.32
CA ASP A 27 -14.56 -1.71 1.02
C ASP A 27 -13.42 -2.63 1.45
N LEU A 28 -12.76 -2.29 2.57
CA LEU A 28 -11.68 -3.10 3.12
C LEU A 28 -12.23 -4.40 3.72
N GLN A 29 -11.97 -5.55 3.08
CA GLN A 29 -12.50 -6.83 3.55
C GLN A 29 -11.55 -7.55 4.52
N GLU A 30 -12.11 -8.24 5.53
CA GLU A 30 -11.31 -9.04 6.47
C GLU A 30 -10.46 -10.12 5.78
N GLN A 31 -10.93 -10.65 4.65
CA GLN A 31 -10.19 -11.64 3.87
C GLN A 31 -8.91 -11.04 3.28
N GLU A 32 -8.96 -9.82 2.76
CA GLU A 32 -7.79 -9.10 2.24
C GLU A 32 -6.82 -8.77 3.38
N LEU A 33 -7.34 -8.31 4.52
CA LEU A 33 -6.51 -8.06 5.71
C LEU A 33 -5.78 -9.31 6.19
N ASN A 34 -6.44 -10.47 6.17
CA ASN A 34 -5.81 -11.73 6.53
C ASN A 34 -4.70 -12.12 5.54
N VAL A 35 -4.88 -11.87 4.24
CA VAL A 35 -3.81 -12.13 3.26
C VAL A 35 -2.63 -11.19 3.48
N ILE A 36 -2.88 -9.90 3.74
CA ILE A 36 -1.81 -8.93 4.04
C ILE A 36 -1.06 -9.38 5.30
N ARG A 37 -1.77 -9.68 6.40
CA ARG A 37 -1.19 -10.20 7.65
C ARG A 37 -0.38 -11.49 7.46
N SER A 38 -0.72 -12.31 6.48
CA SER A 38 0.04 -13.54 6.18
C SER A 38 1.37 -13.26 5.45
N LYS A 39 1.48 -12.11 4.78
CA LYS A 39 2.64 -11.69 3.98
C LYS A 39 3.61 -10.79 4.73
N VAL A 40 3.13 -10.10 5.77
CA VAL A 40 3.93 -9.10 6.50
C VAL A 40 4.00 -9.43 7.98
N ASP A 41 4.97 -8.84 8.66
CA ASP A 41 5.09 -9.00 10.10
C ASP A 41 3.89 -8.36 10.83
N ALA A 42 3.32 -9.07 11.81
CA ALA A 42 2.13 -8.63 12.53
C ALA A 42 2.36 -7.30 13.29
N ASP A 43 3.58 -7.08 13.79
CA ASP A 43 3.95 -5.84 14.48
C ASP A 43 3.98 -4.64 13.51
N CYS A 44 4.50 -4.85 12.29
CA CYS A 44 4.45 -3.82 11.23
C CYS A 44 3.02 -3.56 10.77
N PHE A 45 2.24 -4.63 10.57
CA PHE A 45 0.85 -4.52 10.15
C PHE A 45 0.03 -3.69 11.12
N GLY A 46 0.10 -3.99 12.43
CA GLY A 46 -0.69 -3.30 13.45
C GLY A 46 -0.44 -1.79 13.46
N ARG A 47 0.83 -1.37 13.42
CA ARG A 47 1.21 0.05 13.43
C ARG A 47 0.71 0.77 12.18
N ILE A 48 0.96 0.18 11.01
CA ILE A 48 0.61 0.80 9.73
C ILE A 48 -0.90 0.81 9.52
N TYR A 49 -1.61 -0.23 9.94
CA TYR A 49 -3.06 -0.31 9.87
C TYR A 49 -3.75 0.75 10.74
N GLU A 50 -3.28 0.95 11.98
CA GLU A 50 -3.81 2.03 12.83
C GLU A 50 -3.53 3.43 12.27
N GLU A 51 -2.38 3.62 11.62
CA GLU A 51 -2.06 4.88 10.94
C GLU A 51 -2.97 5.09 9.72
N PHE A 52 -3.14 4.06 8.90
CA PHE A 52 -4.00 4.06 7.72
C PHE A 52 -5.45 4.39 8.07
N LEU A 53 -6.01 3.81 9.14
CA LEU A 53 -7.38 4.09 9.61
C LEU A 53 -7.59 5.55 10.05
N LYS A 54 -6.52 6.26 10.42
CA LYS A 54 -6.57 7.67 10.81
C LYS A 54 -6.30 8.60 9.64
N ASP A 55 -5.72 8.10 8.56
CA ASP A 55 -5.36 8.88 7.38
C ASP A 55 -6.54 8.94 6.39
N SER A 56 -6.85 10.14 5.91
CA SER A 56 -7.74 10.32 4.76
C SER A 56 -7.02 9.93 3.47
N GLU A 57 -7.76 9.54 2.42
CA GLU A 57 -7.19 9.17 1.12
C GLU A 57 -6.13 10.15 0.61
N GLU A 58 -6.38 11.46 0.66
CA GLU A 58 -5.42 12.50 0.27
C GLU A 58 -4.12 12.46 1.11
N VAL A 59 -4.23 12.25 2.42
CA VAL A 59 -3.08 12.15 3.33
C VAL A 59 -2.29 10.88 3.01
N SER A 60 -3.00 9.77 2.77
CA SER A 60 -2.41 8.49 2.44
C SER A 60 -1.59 8.55 1.15
N PHE A 61 -2.13 9.15 0.09
CA PHE A 61 -1.39 9.38 -1.16
C PHE A 61 -0.19 10.32 -0.96
N SER A 62 -0.33 11.42 -0.21
CA SER A 62 0.79 12.34 0.01
C SER A 62 1.95 11.71 0.79
N LYS A 63 1.63 10.92 1.84
CA LYS A 63 2.65 10.18 2.59
C LYS A 63 3.29 9.09 1.76
N LEU A 64 2.50 8.42 0.93
CA LEU A 64 2.96 7.41 0.00
C LEU A 64 3.99 7.99 -0.97
N GLU A 65 3.66 9.07 -1.67
CA GLU A 65 4.56 9.74 -2.62
C GLU A 65 5.87 10.18 -1.95
N ARG A 66 5.80 10.78 -0.76
CA ARG A 66 7.01 11.16 -0.02
C ARG A 66 7.86 9.96 0.34
N ASN A 67 7.27 8.88 0.83
CA ASN A 67 8.04 7.70 1.22
C ASN A 67 8.63 6.98 0.01
N ILE A 68 7.90 6.88 -1.10
CA ILE A 68 8.47 6.36 -2.35
C ILE A 68 9.59 7.26 -2.84
N ALA A 69 9.42 8.59 -2.85
CA ALA A 69 10.50 9.50 -3.25
C ALA A 69 11.74 9.40 -2.34
N LEU A 70 11.55 9.03 -1.07
CA LEU A 70 12.65 8.77 -0.12
C LEU A 70 13.31 7.41 -0.32
N HIS A 71 12.61 6.44 -0.91
CA HIS A 71 13.11 5.10 -1.16
C HIS A 71 13.29 4.87 -2.66
N GLU A 72 14.53 4.85 -3.13
CA GLU A 72 14.81 4.43 -4.51
C GLU A 72 14.38 2.98 -4.72
N TYR A 73 13.19 2.80 -5.30
CA TYR A 73 12.65 1.50 -5.64
C TYR A 73 13.34 0.99 -6.90
N SER A 74 14.00 -0.15 -6.77
CA SER A 74 14.51 -0.85 -7.94
C SER A 74 13.35 -1.46 -8.74
N TRP A 75 13.56 -1.66 -10.05
CA TRP A 75 12.62 -2.39 -10.92
C TRP A 75 12.19 -3.75 -10.36
N ARG A 76 13.10 -4.43 -9.62
CA ARG A 76 12.81 -5.69 -8.95
C ARG A 76 11.82 -5.53 -7.80
N GLU A 77 12.02 -4.51 -6.96
CA GLU A 77 11.13 -4.22 -5.83
C GLU A 77 9.76 -3.75 -6.32
N LEU A 78 9.68 -2.93 -7.37
CA LEU A 78 8.41 -2.57 -8.01
C LEU A 78 7.67 -3.79 -8.54
N ASN A 79 8.39 -4.71 -9.20
CA ASN A 79 7.78 -5.93 -9.72
C ASN A 79 7.32 -6.87 -8.59
N GLN A 80 8.08 -6.95 -7.49
CA GLN A 80 7.68 -7.71 -6.31
C GLN A 80 6.44 -7.12 -5.65
N LEU A 81 6.40 -5.80 -5.48
CA LEU A 81 5.24 -5.07 -4.98
C LEU A 81 4.01 -5.34 -5.86
N LYS A 82 4.17 -5.32 -7.18
CA LYS A 82 3.11 -5.64 -8.15
C LYS A 82 2.59 -7.07 -7.98
N LEU A 83 3.48 -8.04 -7.74
CA LEU A 83 3.11 -9.43 -7.48
C LEU A 83 2.39 -9.59 -6.14
N ASP A 84 2.85 -8.89 -5.10
CA ASP A 84 2.28 -8.96 -3.76
C ASP A 84 0.88 -8.35 -3.72
N MET A 85 0.69 -7.21 -4.39
CA MET A 85 -0.64 -6.65 -4.66
C MET A 85 -1.49 -7.71 -5.35
N LYS A 86 -1.08 -8.21 -6.54
CA LYS A 86 -1.85 -9.21 -7.29
C LYS A 86 -2.23 -10.44 -6.46
N ALA A 87 -1.40 -10.85 -5.50
CA ALA A 87 -1.67 -11.97 -4.62
C ALA A 87 -2.70 -11.63 -3.52
N VAL A 88 -2.70 -10.41 -2.98
CA VAL A 88 -3.75 -9.93 -2.06
C VAL A 88 -5.11 -9.91 -2.77
N PHE A 89 -5.16 -9.51 -4.03
CA PHE A 89 -6.42 -9.45 -4.80
C PHE A 89 -6.77 -10.75 -5.52
N ALA A 90 -5.87 -11.72 -5.59
CA ALA A 90 -6.22 -13.05 -6.08
C ALA A 90 -7.29 -13.72 -5.19
N SER A 91 -7.44 -13.27 -3.93
CA SER A 91 -8.47 -13.78 -3.02
C SER A 91 -9.85 -13.18 -3.23
N ASP A 92 -9.97 -11.95 -3.75
CA ASP A 92 -11.26 -11.30 -4.01
C ASP A 92 -11.41 -10.95 -5.49
N ARG A 93 -12.51 -11.32 -6.14
CA ARG A 93 -12.67 -11.28 -7.62
C ARG A 93 -12.78 -9.85 -8.22
N LYS A 94 -12.20 -8.83 -7.57
CA LYS A 94 -12.30 -7.40 -7.91
C LYS A 94 -11.03 -6.84 -8.57
N TYR A 95 -10.45 -7.57 -9.52
CA TYR A 95 -9.20 -7.21 -10.20
C TYR A 95 -9.21 -5.88 -11.01
N MET A 96 -10.38 -5.40 -11.45
CA MET A 96 -10.47 -4.35 -12.49
C MET A 96 -10.22 -2.93 -11.97
N MET A 97 -10.76 -2.55 -10.81
CA MET A 97 -10.54 -1.22 -10.22
C MET A 97 -9.12 -1.05 -9.65
N LEU A 98 -8.51 -2.17 -9.25
CA LEU A 98 -7.16 -2.22 -8.74
C LEU A 98 -6.13 -1.88 -9.81
N GLU A 99 -6.21 -2.47 -11.01
CA GLU A 99 -5.19 -2.26 -12.04
C GLU A 99 -5.07 -0.77 -12.38
N GLN A 100 -6.18 -0.04 -12.37
CA GLN A 100 -6.18 1.41 -12.54
C GLN A 100 -5.51 2.15 -11.38
N ASN A 101 -5.80 1.80 -10.12
CA ASN A 101 -5.20 2.48 -8.97
C ASN A 101 -3.70 2.15 -8.84
N MET A 102 -3.33 0.91 -9.15
CA MET A 102 -1.96 0.42 -9.23
C MET A 102 -1.19 1.11 -10.35
N GLU A 103 -1.76 1.23 -11.55
CA GLU A 103 -1.14 2.01 -12.63
C GLU A 103 -0.99 3.47 -12.24
N ARG A 104 -1.95 4.06 -11.53
CA ARG A 104 -1.86 5.43 -11.05
C ARG A 104 -0.71 5.62 -10.06
N ILE A 105 -0.58 4.72 -9.09
CA ILE A 105 0.51 4.72 -8.11
C ILE A 105 1.85 4.48 -8.80
N LEU A 106 1.97 3.45 -9.66
CA LEU A 106 3.19 3.13 -10.38
C LEU A 106 3.60 4.22 -11.37
N ASN A 107 2.65 4.87 -12.03
CA ASN A 107 2.93 6.02 -12.90
C ASN A 107 3.45 7.21 -12.08
N ASN A 108 2.89 7.48 -10.88
CA ASN A 108 3.45 8.48 -9.97
C ASN A 108 4.84 8.09 -9.42
N MET A 109 5.21 6.80 -9.43
CA MET A 109 6.56 6.35 -9.06
C MET A 109 7.59 6.47 -10.19
N LEU A 110 7.15 6.50 -11.45
CA LEU A 110 8.00 6.48 -12.64
C LEU A 110 8.26 7.87 -13.23
N TYR A 111 7.61 8.91 -12.69
CA TYR A 111 7.71 10.31 -13.12
C TYR A 111 8.36 11.17 -12.03
#